data_AF-A0A7W1PDE6-F1
#
_entry.id   AF-A0A7W1PDE6-F1
#
_cell.length_a   1.000
_cell.length_b   1.000
_cell.length_c   1.000
_cell.angle_alpha   90.00
_cell.angle_beta   90.00
_cell.angle_gamma   90.00
#
_symmetry.space_group_name_H-M   'P 1'
#
loop_
_entity.id
_entity.type
_entity.pdbx_description
1 polymer ?
#
loop_
_entity_poly.entity_id
_entity_poly.type
_entity_poly.pdbx_seq_one_letter_code
_entity_poly.pdbx_strand_id
1 'polypeptide(L)' 'HCFEETINGRPYLIEVSSVGRNQWRAQIARAPGGSAAMMPFYGTTPDEAAGLLARWLAIASGRAKSEL' A
#
# COMPACT_ATOMS: atom_id res chain seq x y z
N HIS A 1 -11.30 -2.63 -5.00
CA HIS A 1 -11.50 -2.08 -3.65
C HIS A 1 -10.55 -0.93 -3.46
N CYS A 2 -10.98 0.13 -2.78
CA CYS A 2 -10.16 1.27 -2.47
C CYS A 2 -10.21 1.50 -0.96
N PHE A 3 -9.06 1.74 -0.35
CA PHE A 3 -8.91 1.96 1.08
C PHE A 3 -8.18 3.28 1.29
N GLU A 4 -8.76 4.17 2.09
CA GLU A 4 -8.16 5.44 2.48
C GLU A 4 -7.49 5.26 3.84
N GLU A 5 -6.16 5.36 3.87
CA GLU A 5 -5.36 5.12 5.07
C GLU A 5 -4.51 6.35 5.39
N THR A 6 -4.50 6.77 6.65
CA THR A 6 -3.61 7.84 7.12
C THR A 6 -2.44 7.22 7.87
N ILE A 7 -1.25 7.24 7.27
CA ILE A 7 -0.05 6.58 7.78
C ILE A 7 0.98 7.64 8.14
N ASN A 8 1.37 7.72 9.41
CA ASN A 8 2.29 8.75 9.93
C ASN A 8 1.86 10.19 9.58
N GLY A 9 0.54 10.44 9.56
CA GLY A 9 -0.03 11.74 9.20
C GLY A 9 -0.04 12.06 7.69
N ARG A 10 0.36 11.12 6.84
CA ARG A 10 0.26 11.25 5.37
C ARG A 10 -0.91 10.40 4.88
N PRO A 11 -1.82 10.97 4.06
CA PRO A 11 -2.90 10.19 3.45
C PRO A 11 -2.35 9.33 2.30
N TYR A 12 -2.81 8.09 2.24
CA TYR A 12 -2.54 7.15 1.17
C TYR A 12 -3.86 6.56 0.68
N LEU A 13 -4.00 6.49 -0.65
CA LEU A 13 -5.07 5.71 -1.28
C LEU A 13 -4.48 4.37 -1.71
N ILE A 14 -5.00 3.28 -1.15
CA ILE A 14 -4.59 1.92 -1.47
C ILE A 14 -5.65 1.29 -2.37
N GLU A 15 -5.23 0.88 -3.56
CA GLU A 15 -6.06 0.14 -4.51
C GLU A 15 -5.79 -1.36 -4.38
N VAL A 16 -6.86 -2.14 -4.23
CA VAL A 16 -6.80 -3.59 -4.15
C VAL A 16 -7.66 -4.23 -5.24
N SER A 17 -7.03 -5.10 -6.02
CA SER A 17 -7.67 -5.81 -7.14
C SER A 17 -7.46 -7.32 -7.01
N SER A 18 -8.46 -8.11 -7.39
CA SER A 18 -8.30 -9.55 -7.52
C SER A 18 -7.38 -9.86 -8.70
N VAL A 19 -6.43 -10.78 -8.51
CA VAL A 19 -5.49 -11.24 -9.55
C VAL A 19 -5.55 -12.76 -9.75
N GLY A 20 -6.40 -13.46 -8.99
CA GLY A 20 -6.55 -14.90 -9.07
C GLY A 20 -7.47 -15.44 -7.98
N ARG A 21 -7.62 -16.77 -7.93
CA ARG A 21 -8.39 -17.43 -6.87
C ARG A 21 -7.71 -17.20 -5.52
N ASN A 22 -8.43 -16.57 -4.58
CA ASN A 22 -7.89 -16.23 -3.26
C ASN A 22 -6.58 -15.45 -3.34
N GLN A 23 -6.44 -14.57 -4.34
CA GLN A 23 -5.25 -13.76 -4.50
C GLN A 23 -5.64 -12.33 -4.87
N TRP A 24 -5.24 -11.42 -3.99
CA TRP A 24 -5.51 -10.00 -4.09
C TRP A 24 -4.21 -9.24 -4.10
N ARG A 25 -4.15 -8.19 -4.90
CA ARG A 25 -2.98 -7.32 -5.07
C ARG A 25 -3.30 -5.93 -4.54
N ALA A 26 -2.57 -5.46 -3.55
CA ALA A 26 -2.63 -4.09 -3.03
C ALA A 26 -1.47 -3.25 -3.57
N GLN A 27 -1.77 -2.00 -3.95
CA GLN A 27 -0.80 -1.00 -4.39
C GLN A 27 -1.28 0.40 -4.00
N ILE A 28 -0.37 1.37 -3.92
CA ILE A 28 -0.77 2.78 -3.77
C ILE A 28 -1.30 3.28 -5.10
N ALA A 29 -2.44 3.97 -5.09
CA ALA A 29 -2.97 4.64 -6.26
C ALA A 29 -1.90 5.63 -6.78
N ARG A 30 -1.33 5.34 -7.95
CA ARG A 30 -0.32 6.23 -8.52
C ARG A 30 -0.96 7.57 -8.87
N ALA A 31 -0.37 8.67 -8.39
CA ALA A 31 -0.60 9.97 -9.01
C ALA A 31 -0.10 9.90 -10.47
N PRO A 32 -0.86 10.41 -11.45
CA PRO A 32 -0.43 10.40 -12.85
C PRO A 32 0.92 11.13 -12.97
N GLY A 33 1.97 10.39 -13.37
CA GLY A 33 3.33 10.93 -13.59
C GLY A 33 4.42 10.47 -12.61
N GLY A 34 4.11 9.68 -11.57
CA GLY A 34 5.11 9.23 -10.58
C GLY A 34 5.82 7.92 -10.95
N SER A 35 7.11 8.00 -11.29
CA SER A 35 8.00 6.83 -11.39
C SER A 35 8.49 6.41 -10.01
N ALA A 36 7.62 5.75 -9.25
CA ALA A 36 8.04 4.90 -8.14
C ALA A 36 7.32 3.57 -8.33
N ALA A 37 8.01 2.60 -8.93
CA ALA A 37 7.55 1.24 -8.98
C ALA A 37 7.65 0.65 -7.57
N MET A 38 6.64 0.90 -6.73
CA MET A 38 6.50 0.17 -5.48
C MET A 38 6.05 -1.25 -5.79
N MET A 39 6.71 -2.23 -5.16
CA MET A 39 6.27 -3.62 -5.24
C MET A 39 4.87 -3.74 -4.65
N PRO A 40 3.95 -4.44 -5.33
CA PRO A 40 2.63 -4.71 -4.78
C PRO A 40 2.70 -5.75 -3.66
N PHE A 41 1.76 -5.66 -2.71
CA PHE A 41 1.57 -6.67 -1.67
C PHE A 41 0.43 -7.60 -2.06
N TYR A 42 0.54 -8.87 -1.67
CA TYR A 42 -0.46 -9.88 -1.96
C TYR A 42 -1.05 -10.47 -0.69
N GLY A 43 -2.36 -10.69 -0.70
CA GLY A 43 -3.10 -11.33 0.39
C GLY A 43 -4.20 -12.25 -0.13
N THR A 44 -4.76 -13.08 0.74
CA THR A 44 -5.85 -14.00 0.38
C THR A 44 -7.21 -13.32 0.36
N THR A 45 -7.30 -12.15 0.99
CA THR A 45 -8.45 -11.25 0.99
C THR A 45 -8.03 -9.82 0.61
N PRO A 46 -8.98 -8.96 0.19
CA PRO A 46 -8.66 -7.57 -0.11
C PRO A 46 -8.10 -6.83 1.11
N ASP A 47 -8.66 -7.10 2.29
CA ASP A 47 -8.31 -6.47 3.56
C ASP A 47 -6.90 -6.86 4.00
N GLU A 48 -6.56 -8.16 3.91
CA GLU A 48 -5.22 -8.65 4.19
C GLU A 48 -4.17 -7.99 3.30
N ALA A 49 -4.44 -7.91 1.99
CA ALA A 49 -3.52 -7.27 1.05
C ALA A 49 -3.32 -5.77 1.39
N ALA A 50 -4.41 -5.05 1.71
CA ALA A 50 -4.34 -3.65 2.12
C ALA A 50 -3.54 -3.46 3.41
N GLY A 51 -3.83 -4.26 4.44
CA GLY A 51 -3.16 -4.20 5.74
C GLY A 51 -1.66 -4.48 5.66
N LEU A 52 -1.23 -5.42 4.80
CA LEU A 52 0.18 -5.70 4.54
C LEU A 52 0.91 -4.47 3.95
N LEU A 53 0.30 -3.80 2.98
CA LEU A 53 0.86 -2.58 2.39
C LEU A 53 0.87 -1.41 3.38
N ALA A 54 -0.22 -1.19 4.12
CA ALA A 54 -0.31 -0.12 5.12
C ALA A 54 0.75 -0.28 6.23
N ARG A 55 0.94 -1.51 6.73
CA ARG A 55 1.99 -1.82 7.70
C ARG A 55 3.39 -1.55 7.16
N TRP A 56 3.66 -1.96 5.92
CA TRP A 56 4.96 -1.69 5.29
C TRP A 56 5.21 -0.18 5.13
N LEU A 57 4.20 0.58 4.70
CA LEU A 57 4.28 2.02 4.58
C LEU A 57 4.55 2.71 5.92
N ALA A 58 3.95 2.23 7.01
CA ALA A 58 4.20 2.75 8.35
C ALA A 58 5.67 2.58 8.74
N ILE A 59 6.27 1.43 8.43
CA ILE A 59 7.67 1.11 8.70
C ILE A 59 8.62 1.91 7.79
N ALA A 60 8.35 1.92 6.47
CA ALA A 60 9.18 2.60 5.48
C ALA A 60 9.20 4.12 5.72
N SER A 61 8.04 4.70 6.04
CA SER A 61 7.91 6.14 6.33
C SER A 61 8.45 6.50 7.71
N GLY A 62 8.48 5.55 8.65
CA GLY A 62 9.13 5.73 9.96
C GLY A 62 10.65 5.75 9.87
N ARG A 63 11.25 4.88 9.04
CA ARG A 63 12.71 4.87 8.81
C ARG A 63 13.21 6.09 8.04
N ALA A 64 12.43 6.61 7.09
CA ALA A 64 12.79 7.82 6.35
C ALA A 64 12.93 9.07 7.24
N LYS A 65 12.46 9.03 8.49
CA LYS A 65 12.56 10.12 9.47
C LYS A 65 13.77 10.01 10.40
N SER A 66 14.66 9.02 10.20
CA SER A 66 15.81 8.73 11.06
C SER A 66 17.18 9.03 10.43
N GLU A 67 17.24 9.72 9.29
CA GLU A 67 18.49 10.27 8.76
C GLU A 67 18.48 11.80 8.92
N LEU A 68 19.04 12.25 10.04
CA LEU A 68 19.41 13.63 10.36
C LEU A 68 20.85 13.61 10.87
#